data_AF-A0A1F9AQK4-F1
#
_entry.id   AF-A0A1F9AQK4-F1
#
_cell.length_a   1.000
_cell.length_b   1.000
_cell.length_c   1.000
_cell.angle_alpha   90.00
_cell.angle_beta   90.00
_cell.angle_gamma   90.00
#
_symmetry.space_group_name_H-M   'P 1'
#
loop_
_entity.id
_entity.type
_entity.pdbx_description
1 polymer ?
#
loop_
_entity_poly.entity_id
_entity_poly.type
_entity_poly.pdbx_seq_one_letter_code
_entity_poly.pdbx_strand_id
1 'polypeptide(L)'
;MKLNIRALALSIAILWGLAVFIVGLANIIWPGYGVAFLQLLASVYPGYHATGSFGDLIVGILYALVDGLIGSLIFGWVYNFFAGRRRQEVP
;
A
#
# COMPACT_ATOMS: atom_id res chain seq x y z
N MET A 1 9.55 -22.02 -1.88
CA MET A 1 10.50 -20.90 -2.05
C MET A 1 10.21 -19.86 -0.97
N LYS A 2 11.19 -19.07 -0.52
CA LYS A 2 10.99 -17.99 0.46
C LYS A 2 11.02 -16.64 -0.24
N LEU A 3 10.16 -15.71 0.17
CA LEU A 3 10.19 -14.33 -0.29
C LEU A 3 11.32 -13.57 0.42
N ASN A 4 12.03 -12.72 -0.32
CA ASN A 4 12.88 -11.70 0.28
C ASN A 4 11.96 -10.58 0.79
N ILE A 5 11.76 -10.55 2.11
CA ILE A 5 10.80 -9.65 2.76
C ILE A 5 11.16 -8.18 2.54
N ARG A 6 12.46 -7.82 2.51
CA ARG A 6 12.89 -6.42 2.30
C ARG A 6 12.58 -5.96 0.88
N ALA A 7 12.92 -6.79 -0.11
CA ALA A 7 12.64 -6.48 -1.52
C ALA A 7 11.14 -6.38 -1.76
N LEU A 8 10.36 -7.35 -1.25
CA LEU A 8 8.89 -7.32 -1.31
C LEU A 8 8.34 -6.03 -0.72
N ALA A 9 8.79 -5.65 0.48
CA ALA A 9 8.22 -4.53 1.18
C ALA A 9 8.48 -3.18 0.50
N LEU A 10 9.70 -2.97 0.00
CA LEU A 10 10.03 -1.78 -0.77
C LEU A 10 9.26 -1.73 -2.09
N SER A 11 9.17 -2.85 -2.82
CA SER A 11 8.43 -2.89 -4.08
C SER A 11 6.94 -2.60 -3.90
N ILE A 12 6.29 -3.20 -2.91
CA ILE A 12 4.87 -2.97 -2.64
C ILE A 12 4.62 -1.56 -2.12
N ALA A 13 5.44 -1.06 -1.20
CA ALA A 13 5.32 0.32 -0.72
C ALA A 13 5.38 1.31 -1.88
N ILE A 14 6.40 1.22 -2.73
CA ILE A 14 6.58 2.12 -3.89
C ILE A 14 5.41 1.98 -4.87
N LEU A 15 5.01 0.76 -5.22
CA LEU A 15 3.91 0.54 -6.17
C LEU A 15 2.59 1.12 -5.64
N TRP A 16 2.29 0.89 -4.36
CA TRP A 16 1.05 1.34 -3.74
C TRP A 16 1.03 2.87 -3.58
N GLY A 17 2.12 3.46 -3.08
CA GLY A 17 2.28 4.90 -3.01
C GLY A 17 2.16 5.57 -4.38
N LEU A 18 2.73 4.97 -5.43
CA LEU A 18 2.60 5.48 -6.80
C LEU A 18 1.17 5.38 -7.32
N ALA A 19 0.44 4.30 -7.01
CA ALA A 19 -0.96 4.15 -7.38
C ALA A 19 -1.81 5.27 -6.75
N VAL A 20 -1.63 5.54 -5.45
CA VAL A 20 -2.34 6.62 -4.75
C VAL A 20 -1.93 7.98 -5.30
N PHE A 21 -0.64 8.21 -5.57
CA PHE A 21 -0.16 9.44 -6.21
C PHE A 21 -0.83 9.69 -7.56
N ILE A 22 -0.86 8.69 -8.45
CA ILE A 22 -1.44 8.84 -9.79
C ILE A 22 -2.94 9.14 -9.70
N VAL A 23 -3.70 8.41 -8.87
CA VAL A 23 -5.15 8.64 -8.75
C VAL A 23 -5.44 9.98 -8.09
N GLY A 24 -4.70 10.34 -7.03
CA GLY A 24 -4.86 11.63 -6.36
C GLY A 24 -4.51 12.80 -7.27
N LEU A 25 -3.41 12.71 -8.03
CA LEU A 25 -3.02 13.72 -9.01
C LEU A 25 -4.04 13.83 -10.14
N ALA A 26 -4.53 12.69 -10.66
CA ALA A 26 -5.58 12.68 -11.67
C ALA A 26 -6.88 13.32 -11.16
N ASN A 27 -7.22 13.15 -9.88
CA ASN A 27 -8.38 13.80 -9.26
C ASN A 27 -8.20 15.32 -9.13
N ILE A 28 -6.98 15.81 -8.85
CA ILE A 28 -6.67 17.25 -8.84
C ILE A 28 -6.84 17.85 -10.24
N ILE A 29 -6.36 17.17 -11.28
CA ILE A 29 -6.44 17.64 -12.68
C ILE A 29 -7.86 17.51 -13.23
N TRP A 30 -8.55 16.41 -12.93
CA TRP A 30 -9.90 16.09 -13.36
C TRP A 30 -10.79 15.84 -12.14
N PRO A 31 -11.42 16.89 -11.59
CA PRO A 31 -12.29 16.76 -10.43
C PRO A 31 -13.33 15.67 -10.63
N GLY A 32 -13.37 14.71 -9.70
CA GLY A 32 -14.27 13.55 -9.75
C GLY A 32 -13.63 12.25 -10.23
N TYR A 33 -12.40 12.26 -10.74
CA TYR A 33 -11.70 11.03 -11.11
C TYR A 33 -11.37 10.18 -9.87
N GLY A 34 -11.75 8.91 -9.84
CA GLY A 34 -11.36 7.98 -8.77
C GLY A 34 -11.95 8.25 -7.38
N VAL A 35 -13.06 8.99 -7.27
CA VAL A 35 -13.66 9.39 -5.97
C VAL A 35 -13.90 8.21 -5.04
N ALA A 36 -14.49 7.11 -5.52
CA ALA A 36 -14.76 5.94 -4.67
C ALA A 36 -13.47 5.34 -4.07
N PHE A 37 -12.39 5.32 -4.85
CA PHE A 37 -11.08 4.86 -4.38
C PHE A 37 -10.51 5.80 -3.30
N LEU A 38 -10.54 7.11 -3.53
CA LEU A 38 -10.03 8.09 -2.56
C LEU A 38 -10.89 8.12 -1.29
N GLN A 39 -12.21 7.94 -1.39
CA GLN A 39 -13.10 7.81 -0.23
C GLN A 39 -12.81 6.54 0.59
N LEU A 40 -12.47 5.43 -0.07
CA LEU A 40 -12.01 4.24 0.64
C LEU A 40 -10.76 4.55 1.46
N LEU A 41 -9.77 5.25 0.88
CA LEU A 41 -8.57 5.65 1.63
C LEU A 41 -8.92 6.59 2.78
N ALA A 42 -9.83 7.56 2.59
CA ALA A 42 -10.27 8.48 3.65
C ALA A 42 -10.98 7.76 4.81
N SER A 43 -11.58 6.59 4.56
CA SER A 43 -12.17 5.77 5.61
C SER A 43 -11.13 5.09 6.52
N VAL A 44 -9.88 4.98 6.08
CA VAL A 44 -8.81 4.24 6.77
C VAL A 44 -7.65 5.13 7.20
N TYR A 45 -7.36 6.22 6.49
CA TYR A 45 -6.21 7.11 6.70
C TYR A 45 -6.61 8.34 7.53
N PRO A 46 -6.23 8.41 8.83
CA PRO A 46 -6.57 9.55 9.66
C PRO A 46 -6.01 10.86 9.10
N GLY A 47 -6.86 11.90 9.05
CA GLY A 47 -6.47 13.21 8.52
C GLY A 47 -6.38 13.30 6.99
N TYR A 48 -6.68 12.22 6.26
CA TYR A 48 -6.90 12.26 4.81
C TYR A 48 -8.40 12.41 4.54
N HIS A 49 -8.80 13.50 3.86
CA HIS A 49 -10.21 13.85 3.69
C HIS A 49 -10.73 13.65 2.27
N ALA A 50 -9.88 13.22 1.33
CA ALA A 50 -10.22 13.04 -0.09
C ALA A 50 -10.88 14.28 -0.75
N THR A 51 -10.45 15.48 -0.35
CA THR A 51 -10.93 16.78 -0.85
C THR A 51 -10.41 17.14 -2.24
N GLY A 52 -9.47 16.37 -2.78
CA GLY A 52 -8.75 16.73 -4.01
C GLY A 52 -7.77 17.89 -3.82
N SER A 53 -7.30 18.12 -2.59
CA SER A 53 -6.26 19.11 -2.30
C SER A 53 -4.85 18.52 -2.42
N PHE A 54 -3.85 19.38 -2.62
CA PHE A 54 -2.44 18.96 -2.63
C PHE A 54 -1.98 18.42 -1.27
N GLY A 55 -2.54 18.94 -0.17
CA GLY A 55 -2.29 18.42 1.18
C GLY A 55 -2.78 16.99 1.34
N ASP A 56 -4.00 16.71 0.87
CA ASP A 56 -4.55 15.35 0.84
C ASP A 56 -3.68 14.42 -0.03
N LEU A 57 -3.21 14.87 -1.20
CA LEU A 57 -2.29 14.08 -2.04
C LEU A 57 -1.04 13.64 -1.26
N ILE A 58 -0.39 14.56 -0.54
CA ILE A 58 0.80 14.24 0.26
C ILE A 58 0.45 13.24 1.37
N VAL A 59 -0.61 13.51 2.14
CA VAL A 59 -1.02 12.65 3.26
C VAL A 59 -1.35 11.25 2.76
N GLY A 60 -2.10 11.12 1.67
CA GLY A 60 -2.47 9.85 1.07
C GLY A 60 -1.26 9.02 0.62
N ILE A 61 -0.25 9.66 -0.01
CA ILE A 61 0.97 8.96 -0.43
C ILE A 61 1.77 8.48 0.78
N LEU A 62 1.92 9.31 1.81
CA LEU A 62 2.68 8.93 3.01
C LEU A 62 2.03 7.74 3.72
N TYR A 63 0.71 7.75 3.88
CA TYR A 63 -0.01 6.60 4.44
C TYR A 63 0.12 5.36 3.55
N ALA A 64 -0.03 5.49 2.23
CA ALA A 64 0.13 4.39 1.29
C ALA A 64 1.54 3.78 1.29
N LEU A 65 2.59 4.59 1.42
CA LEU A 65 3.94 4.07 1.56
C LEU A 65 4.09 3.27 2.86
N VAL A 66 3.55 3.78 3.96
CA VAL A 66 3.68 3.16 5.30
C VAL A 66 2.86 1.88 5.40
N ASP A 67 1.59 1.88 5.00
CA ASP A 67 0.74 0.69 5.09
C ASP A 67 1.13 -0.37 4.06
N GLY A 68 1.57 0.03 2.86
CA GLY A 68 2.13 -0.85 1.84
C GLY A 68 3.39 -1.55 2.36
N LEU A 69 4.27 -0.82 3.03
CA LEU A 69 5.46 -1.38 3.69
C LEU A 69 5.07 -2.36 4.81
N ILE A 70 4.23 -1.93 5.76
CA ILE A 70 3.89 -2.75 6.94
C ILE A 70 3.09 -4.00 6.51
N GLY A 71 2.09 -3.83 5.65
CA GLY A 71 1.23 -4.93 5.19
C GLY A 71 2.02 -5.99 4.44
N SER A 72 2.98 -5.59 3.61
CA SER A 72 3.85 -6.52 2.89
C SER A 72 4.93 -7.15 3.76
N LEU A 73 5.44 -6.48 4.79
CA LEU A 73 6.31 -7.08 5.81
C LEU A 73 5.56 -8.23 6.53
N ILE A 74 4.32 -7.97 6.97
CA ILE A 74 3.47 -8.97 7.61
C ILE A 74 3.18 -10.11 6.64
N PHE A 75 2.74 -9.81 5.42
CA PHE A 75 2.44 -10.81 4.40
C PHE A 75 3.65 -11.69 4.08
N GLY A 76 4.83 -11.08 3.87
CA GLY A 76 6.07 -11.80 3.59
C GLY A 76 6.50 -12.71 4.74
N TRP A 77 6.30 -12.27 5.98
CA TRP A 77 6.53 -13.09 7.16
C TRP A 77 5.58 -14.29 7.23
N VAL A 78 4.27 -14.06 7.10
CA VAL A 78 3.25 -15.14 7.10
C VAL A 78 3.51 -16.14 5.97
N TYR A 79 3.80 -15.66 4.76
CA TYR A 79 4.13 -16.51 3.62
C TYR A 79 5.34 -17.39 3.93
N ASN A 80 6.42 -16.80 4.44
CA ASN A 80 7.66 -17.52 4.73
C ASN A 80 7.49 -18.53 5.87
N PHE A 81 6.61 -18.25 6.83
CA PHE A 81 6.25 -19.18 7.90
C PHE A 81 5.63 -20.47 7.32
N PHE A 82 4.61 -20.36 6.47
CA PHE A 82 3.99 -21.54 5.84
C PHE A 82 4.90 -22.22 4.81
N ALA A 83 5.69 -21.44 4.06
CA ALA A 83 6.65 -22.00 3.10
C ALA A 83 7.80 -22.78 3.78
N GLY A 84 8.15 -22.44 5.03
CA GLY A 84 9.16 -23.13 5.82
C GLY A 84 8.71 -24.49 6.37
N ARG A 85 7.41 -24.66 6.68
CA ARG A 85 6.86 -25.93 7.21
C ARG A 85 6.98 -27.10 6.23
N ARG A 86 6.87 -26.85 4.93
CA ARG A 86 6.99 -27.88 3.87
C ARG A 86 8.36 -28.56 3.77
N ARG A 87 9.39 -28.11 4.49
CA ARG A 87 10.75 -28.69 4.44
C ARG A 87 11.12 -29.55 5.66
N GLN A 88 10.25 -29.65 6.66
CA GLN A 88 10.50 -30.48 7.86
C GLN A 88 9.87 -31.88 7.78
N GLU A 89 9.27 -32.25 6.65
CA GLU A 89 8.63 -33.56 6.43
C GLU A 89 9.37 -34.36 5.35
N VAL A 90 10.64 -34.73 5.59
CA VAL A 90 11.24 -35.93 4.96
C VAL A 90 12.31 -36.47 5.93
N PRO A 91 12.08 -37.63 6.59
CA PRO A 91 13.12 -38.37 7.33
C PRO A 91 14.24 -38.88 6.44
#